data_AF-A0A2T6DA24-F1
#
_entry.id   AF-A0A2T6DA24-F1
#
_cell.length_a   1.000
_cell.length_b   1.000
_cell.length_c   1.000
_cell.angle_alpha   90.00
_cell.angle_beta   90.00
_cell.angle_gamma   90.00
#
_symmetry.space_group_name_H-M   'P 1'
#
loop_
_entity.id
_entity.type
_entity.pdbx_description
1 polymer ?
#
loop_
_entity_poly.entity_id
_entity_poly.type
_entity_poly.pdbx_seq_one_letter_code
_entity_poly.pdbx_strand_id
1 'polypeptide(L)' 'MNVKKISAPRKLPIAFDPKRSWPRKDGYYYECMICQDTISSMVPTYVRCRCRTLSIDPEAGRMGARDESKIQLFEKRSP' A
#
# COMPACT_ATOMS: atom_id res chain seq x y z
N MET A 1 -8.00 -34.91 -13.37
CA MET A 1 -8.48 -33.64 -12.78
C MET A 1 -7.26 -32.76 -12.51
N ASN A 2 -7.03 -31.72 -13.33
CA ASN A 2 -5.87 -30.83 -13.18
C ASN A 2 -6.20 -29.73 -12.17
N VAL A 3 -5.65 -29.83 -10.96
CA VAL A 3 -5.71 -28.75 -9.97
C VAL A 3 -4.74 -27.67 -10.43
N LYS A 4 -5.23 -26.61 -11.08
CA LYS A 4 -4.45 -25.39 -11.28
C LYS A 4 -4.08 -24.87 -9.90
N LYS A 5 -2.82 -25.05 -9.49
CA LYS A 5 -2.26 -24.38 -8.31
C LYS A 5 -2.32 -22.88 -8.58
N ILE A 6 -3.34 -22.21 -8.06
CA ILE A 6 -3.42 -20.75 -8.09
C ILE A 6 -2.42 -20.27 -7.05
N SER A 7 -1.19 -20.01 -7.49
CA SER A 7 -0.15 -19.37 -6.68
C SER A 7 -0.72 -18.05 -6.14
N ALA A 8 -0.89 -17.92 -4.83
CA ALA A 8 -1.32 -16.66 -4.23
C ALA A 8 -0.35 -15.54 -4.66
N PRO A 9 -0.83 -14.32 -4.94
CA PRO A 9 0.03 -13.20 -5.32
C PRO A 9 1.05 -12.95 -4.20
N ARG A 10 2.34 -12.99 -4.56
CA ARG A 10 3.43 -12.83 -3.60
C ARG A 10 3.54 -11.35 -3.22
N LYS A 11 3.25 -11.02 -1.96
CA LYS A 11 3.58 -9.71 -1.38
C LYS A 11 5.07 -9.69 -1.06
N LEU A 12 5.82 -8.75 -1.63
CA LEU A 12 7.24 -8.54 -1.31
C LEU A 12 7.38 -7.27 -0.46
N PRO A 13 7.72 -7.38 0.84
CA PRO A 13 7.92 -6.21 1.69
C PRO A 13 9.02 -5.31 1.14
N ILE A 14 8.78 -4.00 1.15
CA ILE A 14 9.74 -2.98 0.75
C ILE A 14 10.10 -2.18 2.00
N ALA A 15 11.41 -2.05 2.27
CA ALA A 15 11.88 -1.12 3.27
C ALA A 15 11.57 0.32 2.82
N PHE A 16 10.79 1.05 3.60
CA PHE A 16 10.52 2.46 3.39
C PHE A 16 10.57 3.20 4.72
N ASP A 17 11.00 4.46 4.67
CA ASP A 17 11.04 5.37 5.83
C ASP A 17 10.04 6.50 5.57
N PRO A 18 8.87 6.51 6.23
CA PRO A 18 7.82 7.50 6.00
C PRO A 18 8.25 8.93 6.35
N LYS A 19 9.32 9.10 7.15
CA LYS A 19 9.90 10.41 7.45
C LYS A 19 10.74 10.97 6.32
N ARG A 20 11.24 10.10 5.42
CA ARG A 20 12.02 10.49 4.24
C ARG A 20 11.15 10.64 3.02
N SER A 21 10.32 9.64 2.74
CA SER A 21 9.46 9.66 1.57
C SER A 21 8.31 8.67 1.65
N TRP A 22 7.31 8.93 0.81
CA TRP A 22 6.21 8.03 0.52
C TRP A 22 6.33 7.57 -0.93
N PRO A 23 7.04 6.45 -1.22
CA PRO A 23 7.21 5.95 -2.57
C PRO A 23 5.89 5.81 -3.35
N ARG A 24 5.84 6.39 -4.54
CA ARG A 24 4.72 6.25 -5.49
C ARG A 24 5.22 5.55 -6.74
N LYS A 25 4.76 4.32 -6.96
CA LYS A 25 5.17 3.50 -8.10
C LYS A 25 4.07 2.49 -8.44
N ASP A 26 3.90 2.21 -9.73
CA ASP A 26 3.08 1.10 -10.17
C ASP A 26 3.50 -0.22 -9.51
N GLY A 27 2.49 -0.98 -9.07
CA GLY A 27 2.68 -2.25 -8.36
C GLY A 27 3.03 -2.12 -6.88
N TYR A 28 3.23 -0.90 -6.34
CA TYR A 28 3.43 -0.68 -4.91
C TYR A 28 2.12 -0.44 -4.19
N TYR A 29 2.00 -1.01 -3.00
CA TYR A 29 0.82 -0.95 -2.17
C TYR A 29 1.20 -0.67 -0.72
N TYR A 30 0.40 0.17 -0.07
CA TYR A 30 0.48 0.40 1.36
C TYR A 30 -0.60 -0.40 2.07
N GLU A 31 -0.21 -1.13 3.11
CA GLU A 31 -1.11 -1.85 4.00
C GLU A 31 -1.12 -1.18 5.37
N CYS A 32 -2.33 -0.87 5.83
CA CYS A 32 -2.53 -0.39 7.19
C CYS A 32 -2.63 -1.59 8.13
N MET A 33 -1.67 -1.75 9.03
CA MET A 33 -1.60 -2.85 9.99
C MET A 33 -2.70 -2.80 11.07
N ILE A 34 -3.46 -1.70 11.15
CA ILE A 34 -4.59 -1.57 12.09
C ILE A 34 -5.85 -2.21 11.50
N CYS A 35 -6.22 -1.86 10.27
CA CYS A 35 -7.45 -2.34 9.64
C CYS A 35 -7.23 -3.29 8.46
N GLN A 36 -5.99 -3.70 8.20
CA GLN A 36 -5.56 -4.58 7.10
C GLN A 36 -6.02 -4.11 5.71
N ASP A 37 -6.30 -2.81 5.58
CA ASP A 37 -6.74 -2.24 4.32
C ASP A 37 -5.53 -1.95 3.44
N THR A 38 -5.68 -2.19 2.14
CA THR A 38 -4.59 -2.10 1.17
C THR A 38 -4.93 -1.04 0.14
N ILE A 39 -4.06 -0.06 -0.03
CA ILE A 39 -4.23 1.03 -0.98
C ILE A 39 -3.05 1.03 -1.95
N SER A 40 -3.33 1.15 -3.25
CA SER A 40 -2.28 1.37 -4.25
C SER A 40 -1.50 2.65 -3.91
N SER A 41 -0.18 2.63 -4.05
CA SER A 41 0.62 3.86 -3.94
C SER A 41 0.34 4.85 -5.07
N MET A 42 -0.16 4.33 -6.19
CA MET A 42 -0.59 5.09 -7.35
C MET A 42 -2.12 5.02 -7.45
N VAL A 43 -2.75 6.10 -6.99
CA VAL A 43 -4.20 6.32 -7.03
C VAL A 43 -4.46 7.63 -7.74
N PRO A 44 -5.54 7.73 -8.53
CA PRO A 44 -5.82 8.93 -9.32
C PRO A 44 -6.42 10.06 -8.47
N THR A 45 -7.07 9.73 -7.35
CA THR A 45 -7.80 10.67 -6.50
C THR A 45 -7.51 10.43 -5.02
N TYR A 46 -8.03 11.31 -4.17
CA TYR A 46 -7.93 11.16 -2.72
C TYR A 46 -8.52 9.83 -2.23
N VAL A 47 -7.74 9.09 -1.45
CA VAL A 47 -8.16 7.85 -0.81
C VAL A 47 -7.60 7.76 0.59
N ARG A 48 -8.25 6.94 1.41
CA ARG A 48 -7.83 6.65 2.78
C ARG A 48 -8.22 5.24 3.16
N CYS A 49 -7.52 4.68 4.12
CA CYS A 49 -7.87 3.36 4.64
C CYS A 49 -9.15 3.44 5.48
N ARG A 50 -9.81 2.31 5.73
CA ARG A 50 -11.03 2.21 6.55
C ARG A 50 -10.93 2.91 7.91
N CYS A 51 -9.82 2.75 8.63
CA CYS A 51 -9.61 3.39 9.94
C CYS A 51 -9.11 4.83 9.86
N ARG A 52 -8.89 5.36 8.65
CA ARG A 52 -8.41 6.72 8.37
C ARG A 52 -7.02 7.03 8.94
N THR A 53 -6.23 6.00 9.25
CA THR A 53 -4.84 6.15 9.67
C THR A 53 -3.96 6.56 8.50
N LEU A 54 -4.07 5.89 7.35
CA LEU A 54 -3.40 6.21 6.09
C LEU A 54 -4.29 7.04 5.17
N SER A 55 -3.73 8.07 4.54
CA SER A 55 -4.36 8.83 3.46
C SER A 55 -3.38 9.18 2.34
N ILE A 56 -3.85 9.15 1.10
CA ILE A 56 -3.11 9.54 -0.10
C ILE A 56 -3.95 10.57 -0.84
N ASP A 57 -3.37 11.75 -1.08
CA ASP A 57 -3.96 12.88 -1.78
C ASP A 57 -3.04 13.26 -2.95
N PRO A 58 -3.20 12.61 -4.12
CA PRO A 58 -2.39 12.87 -5.31
C PRO A 58 -2.45 14.32 -5.77
N GLU A 59 -3.64 14.91 -5.69
CA GLU A 59 -3.95 16.24 -6.24
C GLU A 59 -3.28 17.33 -5.40
N ALA A 60 -3.27 17.16 -4.08
CA ALA A 60 -2.52 18.05 -3.19
C ALA A 60 -1.03 17.68 -3.01
N GLY A 61 -0.57 16.59 -3.65
CA GLY A 61 0.79 16.07 -3.47
C GLY A 61 1.09 15.61 -2.04
N ARG A 62 0.07 15.21 -1.27
CA ARG A 62 0.21 14.82 0.14
C ARG A 62 0.01 13.33 0.31
N MET A 63 0.85 12.72 1.13
CA MET A 63 0.65 11.37 1.62
C MET A 63 1.13 11.32 3.06
N GLY A 64 0.44 10.55 3.90
CA GLY A 64 0.79 10.47 5.30
C GLY A 64 -0.03 9.45 6.06
N ALA A 65 0.46 9.15 7.26
CA ALA A 65 -0.28 8.35 8.23
C ALA A 65 -0.25 9.00 9.62
N ARG A 66 -1.33 8.82 10.39
CA ARG A 66 -1.38 9.24 11.81
C ARG A 66 -0.41 8.46 12.67
N ASP A 67 -0.23 7.17 12.37
CA ASP A 67 0.77 6.31 12.98
C ASP A 67 1.52 5.58 11.86
N GLU A 68 2.67 6.15 11.52
CA GLU A 68 3.59 5.66 10.49
C GLU A 68 4.12 4.25 10.79
N SER A 69 4.24 3.87 12.08
CA SER A 69 4.72 2.54 12.49
C SER A 69 3.74 1.42 12.13
N LYS A 70 2.50 1.78 11.77
CA LYS A 70 1.43 0.85 11.40
C LYS A 70 1.20 0.79 9.90
N ILE A 71 2.14 1.27 9.10
CA ILE A 71 2.06 1.20 7.65
C ILE A 71 3.18 0.31 7.12
N GLN A 72 2.83 -0.62 6.24
CA GLN A 72 3.78 -1.43 5.49
C GLN A 72 3.66 -1.13 4.01
N LEU A 73 4.80 -1.05 3.31
CA LEU A 73 4.87 -0.96 1.86
C LEU A 73 5.28 -2.31 1.29
N PHE A 74 4.62 -2.74 0.22
CA PHE A 74 4.97 -3.97 -0.48
C PHE A 74 4.69 -3.86 -1.97
N GLU A 75 5.42 -4.65 -2.75
CA GLU A 75 5.16 -4.86 -4.17
C GLU A 75 4.20 -6.04 -4.34
N LYS A 76 3.15 -5.89 -5.15
CA LYS A 76 2.42 -7.04 -5.69
C LYS A 76 2.94 -7.30 -7.10
N ARG A 77 3.58 -8.45 -7.29
CA ARG A 77 3.79 -8.98 -8.64
C ARG A 77 2.53 -9.74 -9.04
N SER A 78 1.91 -9.31 -10.14
CA SER A 78 0.97 -10.17 -10.84
C SER A 78 1.75 -11.40 -11.35
N PRO A 79 1.20 -12.63 -11.23
CA PRO A 79 1.83 -13.82 -11.80
C PRO A 79 2.00 -13.71 -13.31
#